data_AF-A0A1C5HB58-F1
#
_entry.id   AF-A0A1C5HB58-F1
#
_cell.length_a   1.000
_cell.length_b   1.000
_cell.length_c   1.000
_cell.angle_alpha   90.00
_cell.angle_beta   90.00
_cell.angle_gamma   90.00
#
_symmetry.space_group_name_H-M   'P 1'
#
loop_
_entity.id
_entity.type
_entity.pdbx_description
1 polymer ?
#
loop_
_entity_poly.entity_id
_entity_poly.type
_entity_poly.pdbx_seq_one_letter_code
_entity_poly.pdbx_strand_id
1 'polypeptide(L)'
;MSEQTRPQPRTAPAGVTDPLLWRLAADVAQAHQPDRTGRCDNLLCDRQEWPCEAASNARRALEMSGLAAEELPGPPRAESESSLPALPHRRSRTAEAA
;
A
#
# COMPACT_ATOMS: atom_id res chain seq x y z
N MET A 1 13.60 -7.42 27.61
CA MET A 1 13.56 -7.58 26.14
C MET A 1 12.87 -6.36 25.60
N SER A 2 13.57 -5.50 24.85
CA SER A 2 12.99 -4.28 24.30
C SER A 2 11.90 -4.68 23.32
N GLU A 3 10.66 -4.36 23.65
CA GLU A 3 9.52 -4.47 22.75
C GLU A 3 9.81 -3.48 21.62
N GLN A 4 10.43 -3.95 20.54
CA GLN A 4 10.47 -3.18 19.32
C GLN A 4 9.01 -3.04 18.91
N THR A 5 8.44 -1.85 19.15
CA THR A 5 7.09 -1.48 18.71
C THR A 5 6.97 -1.91 17.27
N ARG A 6 6.27 -3.02 17.05
CA ARG A 6 6.06 -3.55 15.71
C ARG A 6 5.22 -2.49 15.00
N PRO A 7 5.65 -1.99 13.84
CA PRO A 7 4.84 -1.05 13.07
C PRO A 7 3.45 -1.68 12.90
N GLN A 8 2.42 -1.02 13.41
CA GLN A 8 1.06 -1.51 13.24
C GLN A 8 0.74 -1.49 11.75
N PRO A 9 0.12 -2.55 11.20
CA PRO A 9 -0.10 -2.64 9.77
C PRO A 9 -0.99 -1.48 9.30
N ARG A 10 -0.39 -0.51 8.61
CA ARG A 10 -1.12 0.56 7.93
C ARG A 10 -1.72 0.03 6.65
N THR A 11 -3.00 0.29 6.41
CA THR A 11 -3.60 0.04 5.10
C THR A 11 -3.22 1.18 4.16
N ALA A 12 -2.58 0.85 3.03
CA ALA A 12 -2.28 1.83 2.01
C ALA A 12 -3.60 2.29 1.34
N PRO A 13 -3.74 3.57 0.97
CA PRO A 13 -4.87 4.05 0.19
C PRO A 13 -5.06 3.27 -1.10
N ALA A 14 -6.30 3.22 -1.60
CA ALA A 14 -6.59 2.65 -2.91
C ALA A 14 -5.84 3.44 -4.01
N GLY A 15 -5.31 2.74 -5.00
CA GLY A 15 -4.59 3.34 -6.14
C GLY A 15 -3.12 3.68 -5.88
N VAL A 16 -2.57 3.37 -4.70
CA VAL A 16 -1.12 3.32 -4.50
C VAL A 16 -0.52 2.17 -5.30
N THR A 17 0.47 2.45 -6.15
CA THR A 17 1.13 1.47 -7.02
C THR A 17 2.11 0.58 -6.24
N ASP A 18 2.78 1.13 -5.22
CA ASP A 18 3.65 0.38 -4.32
C ASP A 18 3.20 0.51 -2.85
N PRO A 19 2.30 -0.39 -2.40
CA PRO A 19 1.78 -0.36 -1.03
C PRO A 19 2.83 -0.60 0.05
N LEU A 20 3.92 -1.32 -0.25
CA LEU A 20 4.98 -1.60 0.74
C LEU A 20 5.87 -0.37 0.94
N LEU A 21 6.27 0.26 -0.16
CA LEU A 21 7.01 1.53 -0.12
C LEU A 21 6.17 2.61 0.59
N TRP A 22 4.88 2.71 0.29
CA TRP A 22 3.99 3.66 0.94
C TRP A 22 3.94 3.45 2.46
N ARG A 23 3.74 2.20 2.93
CA ARG A 23 3.67 1.89 4.36
C ARG A 23 4.95 2.26 5.08
N LEU A 24 6.08 1.84 4.55
CA LEU A 24 7.39 2.13 5.12
C LEU A 24 7.63 3.65 5.18
N ALA A 25 7.37 4.36 4.09
CA ALA A 25 7.55 5.80 4.03
C ALA A 25 6.62 6.55 4.99
N ALA A 26 5.37 6.09 5.14
CA ALA A 26 4.41 6.64 6.09
C ALA A 26 4.85 6.43 7.55
N ASP A 27 5.40 5.26 7.88
CA ASP A 27 5.92 4.99 9.22
C ASP A 27 7.15 5.86 9.54
N VAL A 28 8.07 6.04 8.60
CA VAL A 28 9.23 6.94 8.77
C VAL A 28 8.75 8.40 8.89
N ALA A 29 7.84 8.85 8.04
CA ALA A 29 7.30 10.21 8.14
C ALA A 29 6.60 10.46 9.49
N GLN A 30 5.86 9.46 10.00
CA GLN A 30 5.25 9.56 11.33
C GLN A 30 6.30 9.62 12.45
N ALA A 31 7.41 8.89 12.34
CA ALA A 31 8.48 8.93 13.33
C ALA A 31 9.26 10.25 13.31
N HIS A 32 9.31 10.95 12.16
CA HIS A 32 10.06 12.19 11.97
C HIS A 32 9.15 13.42 11.84
N GLN A 33 8.44 13.75 12.91
CA GLN A 33 7.60 14.95 12.99
C GLN A 33 8.40 16.18 13.49
N PRO A 34 7.94 17.40 13.19
CA PRO A 34 8.47 18.60 13.83
C PRO A 34 7.96 18.70 15.29
N ASP A 35 8.83 19.14 16.18
CA ASP A 35 8.48 19.55 17.54
C ASP A 35 7.93 21.00 17.56
N ARG A 36 7.61 21.50 18.76
CA ARG A 36 7.09 22.87 18.93
C ARG A 36 8.07 23.98 18.52
N THR A 37 9.35 23.65 18.36
CA THR A 37 10.42 24.57 17.96
C THR A 37 10.75 24.48 16.46
N GLY A 38 10.06 23.60 15.72
CA GLY A 38 10.33 23.37 14.29
C GLY A 38 11.52 22.46 14.03
N ARG A 39 12.00 21.72 15.03
CA ARG A 39 13.10 20.74 14.92
C ARG A 39 12.52 19.34 14.84
N CYS A 40 13.25 18.38 14.27
CA CYS A 40 12.77 17.00 14.22
C CYS A 40 12.75 16.38 15.63
N ASP A 41 11.60 15.83 16.03
CA ASP A 41 11.39 15.22 17.35
C ASP A 41 11.95 13.78 17.45
N ASN A 42 12.42 13.21 16.33
CA ASN A 42 13.04 11.89 16.37
C ASN A 42 14.39 11.94 17.11
N LEU A 43 14.53 11.09 18.13
CA LEU A 43 15.74 10.99 18.96
C LEU A 43 17.01 10.64 18.17
N LEU A 44 16.88 10.01 16.99
CA LEU A 44 18.00 9.68 16.11
C LEU A 44 18.52 10.89 15.32
N CYS A 45 17.76 11.98 15.25
CA CYS A 45 18.09 13.17 14.47
C CYS A 45 18.79 14.27 15.28
N ASP A 46 19.05 14.09 16.58
CA ASP A 46 19.65 15.10 17.48
C ASP A 46 19.00 16.50 17.33
N ARG A 47 17.66 16.50 17.18
CA ARG A 47 16.86 17.69 16.87
C ARG A 47 17.36 18.47 15.65
N GLN A 48 17.79 17.85 14.56
CA GLN A 48 18.07 18.58 13.32
C GLN A 48 16.88 19.46 12.88
N GLU A 49 17.15 20.51 12.11
CA GLU A 49 16.11 21.36 11.53
C GLU A 49 15.12 20.48 10.73
N TRP A 50 13.82 20.73 10.91
CA TRP A 50 12.80 20.01 10.16
C TRP A 50 12.49 20.75 8.85
N PRO A 51 12.36 20.03 7.71
CA PRO A 51 12.44 18.58 7.56
C PRO A 51 13.89 18.08 7.56
N CYS A 52 14.17 17.09 8.40
CA CYS A 52 15.45 16.37 8.35
C CYS A 52 15.53 15.51 7.07
N GLU A 53 16.71 14.98 6.78
CA GLU A 53 16.98 14.17 5.58
C GLU A 53 16.06 12.95 5.50
N ALA A 54 15.88 12.22 6.61
CA ALA A 54 14.98 11.08 6.70
C ALA A 54 13.50 11.46 6.42
N ALA A 55 13.03 12.57 6.97
CA ALA A 55 11.68 13.06 6.71
C ALA A 55 11.50 13.47 5.23
N SER A 56 12.52 14.09 4.64
CA SER A 56 12.52 14.50 3.23
C SER A 56 12.48 13.29 2.30
N ASN A 57 13.29 12.26 2.58
CA ASN A 57 13.29 11.01 1.82
C ASN A 57 11.99 10.24 1.96
N ALA A 58 11.40 10.20 3.16
CA ALA A 58 10.10 9.58 3.38
C ALA A 58 9.01 10.26 2.55
N ARG A 59 8.98 11.59 2.51
CA ARG A 59 8.03 12.35 1.67
C ARG A 59 8.20 12.04 0.18
N ARG A 60 9.45 12.00 -0.29
CA ARG A 60 9.76 11.60 -1.67
C ARG A 60 9.34 10.15 -1.97
N ALA A 61 9.53 9.23 -1.03
CA ALA A 61 9.12 7.84 -1.19
C ALA A 61 7.59 7.70 -1.23
N LEU A 62 6.84 8.51 -0.48
CA LEU A 62 5.39 8.60 -0.60
C LEU A 62 4.97 9.06 -2.00
N GLU A 63 5.61 10.09 -2.55
CA GLU A 63 5.35 10.55 -3.92
C GLU A 63 5.67 9.46 -4.96
N MET A 64 6.78 8.73 -4.78
CA MET A 64 7.19 7.63 -5.67
C MET A 64 6.33 6.38 -5.54
N SER A 65 5.69 6.14 -4.39
CA SER A 65 4.80 4.99 -4.19
C SER A 65 3.54 5.04 -5.07
N GLY A 66 3.33 6.19 -5.74
CA GLY A 66 2.20 6.46 -6.60
C GLY A 66 1.12 7.19 -5.83
N LEU A 67 0.77 8.38 -6.31
CA LEU A 67 -0.56 8.92 -6.04
C LEU A 67 -1.51 8.22 -7.01
N ALA A 68 -2.59 7.66 -6.48
CA ALA A 68 -3.79 7.55 -7.27
C ALA A 68 -4.03 8.96 -7.83
N ALA A 69 -3.85 9.13 -9.14
CA ALA A 69 -4.78 10.00 -9.82
C ALA A 69 -6.13 9.48 -9.33
N GLU A 70 -6.85 10.29 -8.55
CA GLU A 70 -8.26 10.00 -8.32
C GLU A 70 -8.78 9.66 -9.71
N GLU A 71 -9.24 8.42 -9.84
CA GLU A 71 -10.00 8.04 -11.00
C GLU A 71 -11.18 9.00 -10.96
N LEU A 72 -11.04 10.13 -11.67
CA LEU A 72 -12.14 10.93 -12.19
C LEU A 72 -13.20 9.89 -12.51
N PRO A 73 -14.39 9.95 -11.88
CA PRO A 73 -15.37 8.88 -12.00
C PRO A 73 -15.57 8.59 -13.47
N GLY A 74 -14.91 7.54 -13.95
CA GLY A 74 -15.14 7.01 -15.27
C GLY A 74 -16.60 6.59 -15.28
N PRO A 75 -17.33 6.78 -16.39
CA PRO A 75 -18.71 6.29 -16.47
C PRO A 75 -18.73 4.84 -15.97
N PRO A 76 -19.76 4.46 -15.17
CA PRO A 76 -19.77 3.21 -14.43
C PRO A 76 -19.32 2.09 -15.36
N ARG A 77 -18.19 1.47 -14.99
CA ARG A 77 -17.66 0.31 -15.68
C ARG A 77 -18.75 -0.75 -15.59
N ALA A 78 -19.50 -0.88 -16.69
CA ALA A 78 -20.53 -1.89 -16.85
C ALA A 78 -19.91 -3.23 -16.44
N GLU A 79 -20.57 -3.82 -15.45
CA GLU A 79 -20.55 -5.22 -15.08
C GLU A 79 -19.33 -6.06 -15.53
N SER A 80 -18.48 -6.39 -14.55
CA SER A 80 -17.79 -7.67 -14.56
C SER A 80 -18.83 -8.80 -14.45
N GLU A 81 -19.46 -9.15 -15.56
CA GLU A 81 -20.11 -10.44 -15.68
C GLU A 81 -19.05 -11.51 -15.87
N SER A 82 -18.89 -12.28 -14.80
CA SER A 82 -18.39 -13.65 -14.87
C SER A 82 -19.16 -14.42 -15.94
N SER A 83 -18.58 -14.54 -17.12
CA SER A 83 -18.88 -15.64 -18.04
C SER A 83 -17.64 -16.52 -18.16
N LEU A 84 -17.40 -17.31 -17.13
CA LEU A 84 -16.73 -18.59 -17.34
C LEU A 84 -17.69 -19.42 -18.21
N PRO A 85 -17.26 -19.96 -19.37
CA PRO A 85 -18.09 -20.90 -20.09
C PRO A 85 -18.28 -22.14 -19.21
N ALA A 86 -19.53 -22.44 -18.88
CA ALA A 86 -19.91 -23.67 -18.20
C ALA A 86 -19.42 -24.86 -19.04
N LEU A 87 -18.38 -25.54 -18.56
CA LEU A 87 -17.95 -26.82 -19.12
C LEU A 87 -19.08 -27.84 -18.89
N PRO A 88 -19.66 -28.45 -19.94
CA PRO A 88 -20.66 -29.48 -19.73
C PRO A 88 -20.00 -30.73 -19.13
N HIS A 89 -20.43 -31.07 -17.92
CA HIS A 89 -20.12 -32.35 -17.30
C HIS A 89 -20.70 -33.53 -18.10
N ARG A 90 -19.80 -34.46 -18.43
CA ARG A 90 -19.91 -35.92 -18.30
C ARG A 90 -21.09 -36.61 -19.00
N ARG A 91 -20.77 -37.39 -20.04
CA ARG A 91 -21.53 -38.60 -20.39
C ARG A 91 -20.62 -39.82 -20.33
N SER A 92 -20.76 -40.59 -19.25
CA SER A 92 -20.34 -41.98 -19.17
C SER A 92 -21.30 -42.83 -20.00
N ARG A 93 -20.79 -43.57 -20.98
CA ARG A 93 -21.42 -44.82 -21.46
C ARG A 93 -20.33 -45.86 -21.71
N THR A 94 -20.66 -47.05 -21.24
CA THR A 94 -19.90 -48.29 -21.10
C THR A 94 -19.44 -48.87 -22.44
N ALA A 95 -18.18 -49.29 -22.52
CA ALA A 95 -17.73 -50.25 -23.52
C ALA A 95 -17.70 -51.63 -22.85
N GLU A 96 -18.71 -52.45 -23.10
CA GLU A 96 -18.65 -53.89 -22.87
C GLU A 96 -18.41 -54.54 -24.23
N ALA A 97 -17.30 -55.28 -24.30
CA ALA A 97 -16.85 -56.01 -25.48
C ALA A 97 -17.56 -57.37 -25.53
N ALA A 98 -17.95 -57.78 -26.75
CA ALA A 98 -18.17 -59.17 -27.13
C ALA A 98 -17.63 -59.36 -28.54
#